data_AF-A0A1K1M274-F1
#
_entry.id   AF-A0A1K1M274-F1
#
_cell.length_a   1.000
_cell.length_b   1.000
_cell.length_c   1.000
_cell.angle_alpha   90.00
_cell.angle_beta   90.00
_cell.angle_gamma   90.00
#
_symmetry.space_group_name_H-M   'P 1'
#
loop_
_entity.id
_entity.type
_entity.pdbx_description
1 polymer ?
#
loop_
_entity_poly.entity_id
_entity_poly.type
_entity_poly.pdbx_seq_one_letter_code
_entity_poly.pdbx_strand_id
1 'polypeptide(L)'
;MNRKRSKPIHVEQHGKGIKKAQEEQYANPFAEMFWKVNGIPVDAREMICKQCDWSVPTFYRKLRVATRPPGKDNSRVRGVSSAELTSIKAIYVQVFEDMLAKLKAINLKDSK
;
A
#
# COMPACT_ATOMS: atom_id res chain seq x y z
N MET A 1 -46.61 -21.50 3.49
CA MET A 1 -46.22 -21.20 2.09
C MET A 1 -46.08 -19.70 1.92
N ASN A 2 -44.87 -19.15 1.79
CA ASN A 2 -44.53 -18.12 0.80
C ASN A 2 -43.02 -17.81 0.81
N ARG A 3 -42.50 -17.45 -0.36
CA ARG A 3 -41.09 -17.30 -0.79
C ARG A 3 -40.28 -16.23 -0.03
N LYS A 4 -38.98 -16.49 0.12
CA LYS A 4 -37.88 -15.79 -0.60
C LYS A 4 -36.59 -16.62 -0.50
N ARG A 5 -36.09 -17.11 -1.64
CA ARG A 5 -34.79 -17.77 -1.81
C ARG A 5 -33.71 -16.69 -1.97
N SER A 6 -32.80 -16.56 -1.02
CA SER A 6 -31.53 -15.85 -1.18
C SER A 6 -30.56 -16.77 -1.92
N LYS A 7 -30.04 -16.38 -3.08
CA LYS A 7 -28.96 -17.12 -3.74
C LYS A 7 -27.64 -16.84 -3.00
N PRO A 8 -26.81 -17.85 -2.70
CA PRO A 8 -25.43 -17.60 -2.29
C PRO A 8 -24.60 -17.23 -3.52
N ILE A 9 -24.02 -16.02 -3.51
CA ILE A 9 -22.93 -15.64 -4.41
C ILE A 9 -21.68 -16.23 -3.78
N HIS A 10 -21.27 -17.42 -4.21
CA HIS A 10 -19.94 -17.92 -3.91
C HIS A 10 -19.03 -17.53 -5.08
N VAL A 11 -18.24 -16.47 -4.86
CA VAL A 11 -17.15 -16.08 -5.74
C VAL A 11 -16.10 -17.17 -5.64
N GLU A 12 -15.93 -17.95 -6.71
CA GLU A 12 -14.81 -18.88 -6.84
C GLU A 12 -13.52 -18.07 -6.97
N GLN A 13 -12.71 -18.06 -5.92
CA GLN A 13 -11.30 -17.67 -6.04
C GLN A 13 -10.51 -18.87 -6.59
N HIS A 14 -10.55 -19.04 -7.91
CA HIS A 14 -9.64 -19.95 -8.60
C HIS A 14 -8.27 -19.28 -8.72
N GLY A 15 -7.34 -19.73 -7.88
CA GLY A 15 -5.96 -19.29 -7.88
C GLY A 15 -5.28 -19.51 -9.23
N LYS A 16 -4.62 -18.48 -9.75
CA LYS A 16 -3.59 -18.61 -10.78
C LYS A 16 -2.44 -17.67 -10.45
N GLY A 17 -1.25 -18.25 -10.51
CA GLY A 17 -0.01 -17.69 -10.02
C GLY A 17 0.42 -16.41 -10.71
N ILE A 18 1.48 -15.87 -10.13
CA ILE A 18 2.30 -14.76 -10.59
C ILE A 18 2.60 -14.94 -12.08
N LYS A 19 1.80 -14.31 -12.93
CA LYS A 19 2.18 -14.02 -14.30
C LYS A 19 2.67 -12.58 -14.29
N LYS A 20 3.89 -12.38 -14.80
CA LYS A 20 4.42 -11.08 -15.19
C LYS A 20 3.31 -10.35 -15.95
N ALA A 21 2.69 -9.36 -15.33
CA ALA A 21 1.78 -8.46 -16.01
C ALA A 21 2.65 -7.64 -16.97
N GLN A 22 2.57 -8.01 -18.24
CA GLN A 22 2.89 -7.10 -19.33
C GLN A 22 2.08 -5.82 -19.11
N GLU A 23 2.67 -4.68 -19.43
CA GLU A 23 2.09 -3.34 -19.31
C GLU A 23 0.65 -3.31 -19.83
N GLU A 24 -0.33 -3.45 -18.93
CA GLU A 24 -1.72 -3.18 -19.25
C GLU A 24 -1.85 -1.67 -19.35
N GLN A 25 -1.88 -1.18 -20.58
CA GLN A 25 -2.20 0.20 -20.91
C GLN A 25 -3.63 0.46 -20.39
N TYR A 26 -3.74 1.08 -19.21
CA TYR A 26 -5.03 1.36 -18.61
C TYR A 26 -5.77 2.40 -19.46
N ALA A 27 -6.71 1.94 -20.29
CA ALA A 27 -7.44 2.80 -21.25
C ALA A 27 -8.28 3.91 -20.59
N ASN A 28 -8.50 3.85 -19.27
CA ASN A 28 -9.20 4.87 -18.51
C ASN A 28 -8.22 5.64 -17.61
N PRO A 29 -8.09 6.98 -17.76
CA PRO A 29 -7.23 7.81 -16.90
C PRO A 29 -7.51 7.64 -15.40
N PHE A 30 -8.78 7.43 -15.02
CA PHE A 30 -9.16 7.14 -13.64
C PHE A 30 -8.54 5.83 -13.14
N ALA A 31 -8.55 4.78 -13.98
CA ALA A 31 -7.94 3.51 -13.64
C ALA A 31 -6.41 3.63 -13.53
N GLU A 32 -5.77 4.36 -14.45
CA GLU A 32 -4.32 4.60 -14.40
C GLU A 32 -3.91 5.31 -13.11
N MET A 33 -4.63 6.39 -12.74
CA MET A 33 -4.37 7.12 -11.50
C MET A 33 -4.59 6.25 -10.27
N PHE A 34 -5.68 5.48 -10.23
CA PHE A 34 -5.99 4.57 -9.12
C PHE A 34 -4.84 3.59 -8.88
N TRP A 35 -4.34 2.92 -9.92
CA TRP A 35 -3.28 1.93 -9.75
C TRP A 35 -1.96 2.54 -9.28
N LYS A 36 -1.59 3.72 -9.79
CA LYS A 36 -0.38 4.39 -9.36
C LYS A 36 -0.44 4.86 -7.91
N VAL A 37 -1.56 5.45 -7.48
CA VAL A 37 -1.73 5.89 -6.08
C VAL A 37 -1.78 4.70 -5.12
N ASN A 38 -2.44 3.59 -5.51
CA ASN A 38 -2.42 2.36 -4.71
C ASN A 38 -1.04 1.67 -4.65
N GLY A 39 -0.09 2.08 -5.50
CA GLY A 39 1.30 1.64 -5.42
C GLY A 39 2.08 2.27 -4.25
N ILE A 40 1.66 3.44 -3.73
CA ILE A 40 2.36 4.18 -2.67
C ILE A 40 2.68 3.30 -1.44
N PRO A 41 1.73 2.52 -0.87
CA PRO A 41 2.03 1.69 0.30
C PRO A 41 3.01 0.55 0.00
N VAL A 42 3.04 0.08 -1.25
CA VAL A 42 3.97 -0.97 -1.71
C VAL A 42 5.37 -0.39 -1.80
N ASP A 43 5.53 0.73 -2.50
CA ASP A 43 6.80 1.43 -2.68
C ASP A 43 7.40 1.84 -1.31
N ALA A 44 6.59 2.45 -0.44
CA ALA A 44 7.01 2.84 0.90
C ALA A 44 7.45 1.63 1.74
N ARG A 45 6.70 0.51 1.69
CA ARG A 45 7.07 -0.70 2.41
C ARG A 45 8.41 -1.25 1.93
N GLU A 46 8.63 -1.32 0.62
CA GLU A 46 9.86 -1.85 0.04
C GLU A 46 11.07 -0.98 0.39
N MET A 47 10.94 0.34 0.31
CA MET A 47 11.98 1.28 0.72
C MET A 47 12.28 1.20 2.22
N ILE A 48 11.26 1.10 3.08
CA ILE A 48 11.44 0.93 4.53
C ILE A 48 12.14 -0.39 4.83
N CYS A 49 11.72 -1.49 4.20
CA CYS A 49 12.36 -2.79 4.38
C CYS A 49 13.84 -2.75 3.99
N LYS A 50 14.16 -2.06 2.89
CA LYS A 50 15.55 -1.89 2.42
C LYS A 50 16.38 -1.00 3.36
N GLN A 51 15.83 0.13 3.81
CA GLN A 51 16.58 1.11 4.61
C GLN A 51 16.77 0.66 6.07
N CYS A 52 15.78 -0.01 6.64
CA CYS A 52 15.81 -0.47 8.04
C CYS A 52 16.27 -1.93 8.18
N ASP A 53 16.65 -2.58 7.08
CA ASP A 53 16.99 -4.02 7.04
C ASP A 53 15.89 -4.91 7.65
N TRP A 54 14.63 -4.60 7.31
CA TRP A 54 13.48 -5.35 7.78
C TRP A 54 13.00 -6.31 6.72
N SER A 55 12.60 -7.52 7.15
CA SER A 55 11.76 -8.37 6.32
C SER A 55 10.32 -7.84 6.26
N VAL A 56 9.59 -8.16 5.18
CA VAL A 56 8.17 -7.79 5.03
C VAL A 56 7.30 -8.20 6.24
N PRO A 57 7.44 -9.41 6.82
CA PRO A 57 6.72 -9.77 8.04
C PRO A 57 7.07 -8.88 9.24
N THR A 58 8.32 -8.42 9.34
CA THR A 58 8.78 -7.52 10.40
C THR A 58 8.15 -6.15 10.26
N PHE A 59 8.11 -5.60 9.05
CA PHE A 59 7.39 -4.36 8.77
C PHE A 59 5.95 -4.40 9.30
N TYR A 60 5.17 -5.42 8.91
CA TYR A 60 3.77 -5.53 9.35
C TYR A 60 3.63 -5.77 10.86
N ARG A 61 4.56 -6.50 11.49
CA ARG A 61 4.58 -6.69 12.94
C ARG A 61 4.77 -5.36 13.67
N LYS A 62 5.74 -4.56 13.24
CA LYS A 62 6.06 -3.24 13.81
C LYS A 62 4.91 -2.25 13.57
N LEU A 63 4.37 -2.22 12.35
CA LEU A 63 3.22 -1.39 11.99
C LEU A 63 2.01 -1.70 12.87
N ARG A 64 1.66 -2.98 13.03
CA ARG A 64 0.52 -3.40 13.87
C ARG A 64 0.69 -2.98 15.33
N VAL A 65 1.90 -3.05 15.86
CA VAL A 65 2.18 -2.59 17.23
C VAL A 65 2.04 -1.07 17.33
N ALA A 66 2.48 -0.33 16.32
CA ALA A 66 2.38 1.13 16.28
C ALA A 66 0.96 1.66 16.06
N THR A 67 0.10 0.92 15.33
CA THR A 67 -1.28 1.34 15.03
C THR A 67 -2.31 0.83 16.02
N ARG A 68 -1.91 0.00 16.99
CA ARG A 68 -2.81 -0.42 18.07
C ARG A 68 -3.15 0.79 18.96
N PRO A 69 -4.41 0.97 19.36
CA PRO A 69 -4.77 1.99 20.34
C PRO A 69 -3.93 1.78 21.61
N PRO A 70 -3.44 2.85 22.26
CA PRO A 70 -2.76 2.71 23.53
C PRO A 70 -3.73 2.06 24.53
N GLY A 71 -3.42 0.82 24.94
CA GLY A 71 -4.12 0.19 26.06
C GLY A 71 -3.80 0.91 27.38
N LYS A 72 -4.49 0.51 28.46
CA LYS A 72 -4.26 1.04 29.83
C LYS A 72 -2.80 0.94 30.27
N ASP A 73 -2.05 -0.03 29.74
CA ASP A 73 -0.60 -0.07 29.90
C ASP A 73 0.07 0.74 28.80
N ASN A 74 0.72 1.80 29.28
CA ASN A 74 1.50 2.80 28.58
C ASN A 74 2.69 2.18 27.83
N SER A 75 2.40 1.32 26.86
CA SER A 75 3.40 0.61 26.08
C SER A 75 4.01 1.60 25.08
N ARG A 76 5.03 2.31 25.56
CA ARG A 76 6.07 2.89 24.69
C ARG A 76 6.30 1.90 23.56
N VAL A 77 6.10 2.35 22.31
CA VAL A 77 6.30 1.57 21.09
C VAL A 77 7.68 0.91 21.16
N ARG A 78 7.76 -0.33 21.65
CA ARG A 78 9.03 -1.04 21.88
C ARG A 78 9.55 -1.67 20.59
N GLY A 79 9.32 -0.97 19.47
CA GLY A 79 9.40 -1.54 18.14
C GLY A 79 10.28 -0.74 17.18
N VAL A 80 10.32 0.58 17.28
CA VAL A 80 11.00 1.41 16.28
C VAL A 80 11.89 2.39 17.03
N SER A 81 13.20 2.34 16.74
CA SER A 81 14.16 3.30 17.27
C SER A 81 13.88 4.71 16.74
N SER A 82 14.41 5.74 17.41
CA SER A 82 14.28 7.12 16.95
C SER A 82 14.90 7.32 15.56
N ALA A 83 16.03 6.65 15.28
CA ALA A 83 16.70 6.69 13.99
C ALA A 83 15.82 6.06 12.89
N GLU A 84 15.31 4.85 13.11
CA GLU A 84 14.39 4.19 12.16
C GLU A 84 13.14 5.04 11.94
N LEU A 85 12.59 5.67 12.98
CA LEU A 85 11.41 6.52 12.85
C LEU A 85 11.67 7.74 11.96
N THR A 86 12.82 8.38 12.12
CA THR A 86 13.24 9.49 11.25
C THR A 86 13.40 9.03 9.80
N SER A 87 14.03 7.88 9.58
CA SER A 87 14.15 7.28 8.24
C SER A 87 12.80 6.96 7.62
N ILE A 88 11.88 6.36 8.38
CA ILE A 88 10.53 6.02 7.91
C ILE A 88 9.76 7.27 7.49
N LYS A 89 9.82 8.35 8.28
CA LYS A 89 9.19 9.63 7.92
C LYS A 89 9.75 10.20 6.61
N ALA A 90 11.08 10.20 6.46
CA ALA A 90 11.74 10.68 5.25
C ALA A 90 11.34 9.85 4.02
N ILE A 91 11.27 8.52 4.16
CA ILE A 91 10.85 7.63 3.07
C ILE A 91 9.42 7.92 2.64
N TYR A 92 8.48 8.10 3.57
CA TYR A 92 7.11 8.44 3.20
C TYR A 92 7.04 9.75 2.41
N VAL A 93 7.73 10.80 2.87
CA VAL A 93 7.80 12.09 2.15
C VAL A 93 8.33 11.88 0.73
N GLN A 94 9.46 11.17 0.58
CA GLN A 94 10.06 10.88 -0.73
C GLN A 94 9.09 10.15 -1.67
N VAL A 95 8.42 9.10 -1.17
CA VAL A 95 7.48 8.32 -2.00
C VAL A 95 6.29 9.20 -2.45
N PHE A 96 5.79 10.08 -1.59
CA PHE A 96 4.73 11.01 -1.95
C PHE A 96 5.20 12.06 -2.98
N GLU A 97 6.41 12.60 -2.84
CA GLU A 97 6.99 13.54 -3.82
C GLU A 97 7.18 12.88 -5.18
N ASP A 98 7.71 11.66 -5.21
CA ASP A 98 7.88 10.87 -6.43
C ASP A 98 6.54 10.58 -7.09
N MET A 99 5.52 10.23 -6.29
CA MET A 99 4.18 10.00 -6.83
C MET A 99 3.54 11.30 -7.34
N LEU A 100 3.71 12.41 -6.63
CA LEU A 100 3.23 13.71 -7.11
C LEU A 100 3.86 14.08 -8.46
N ALA A 101 5.17 13.86 -8.62
CA ALA A 101 5.87 14.08 -9.88
C ALA A 101 5.30 13.19 -11.00
N LYS A 102 5.05 11.90 -10.72
CA LYS A 102 4.40 10.97 -11.66
C LYS A 102 2.99 11.43 -12.06
N LEU A 103 2.18 11.90 -11.12
CA LEU A 103 0.82 12.39 -11.40
C LEU A 103 0.83 13.67 -12.26
N LYS A 104 1.74 14.61 -11.96
CA LYS A 104 1.91 15.82 -12.77
C LYS A 104 2.28 15.50 -14.21
N ALA A 105 3.14 14.49 -14.42
CA ALA A 105 3.52 14.05 -15.76
C ALA A 105 2.35 13.46 -16.57
N ILE A 106 1.36 12.83 -15.92
CA ILE A 106 0.16 12.31 -16.59
C ILE A 106 -0.75 13.47 -16.99
N ASN A 107 -1.01 14.39 -16.08
CA ASN A 107 -1.87 15.56 -16.35
C ASN A 107 -1.37 16.40 -17.54
N LEU A 108 -0.04 16.51 -17.71
CA LEU A 108 0.56 17.20 -18.86
C LEU A 108 0.42 16.44 -20.18
N LYS A 109 0.27 15.10 -20.15
CA LYS A 109 0.05 14.28 -21.35
C LYS A 109 -1.39 14.40 -21.84
N ASP A 110 -2.36 14.47 -20.92
CA ASP A 110 -3.78 14.59 -21.25
C ASP A 110 -4.17 15.99 -21.76
N SER A 111 -3.30 17.00 -21.59
CA SER A 111 -3.51 18.38 -22.05
C SER A 111 -2.95 18.67 -23.45
N LYS A 112 -2.42 17.67 -24.16
CA LYS A 112 -1.93 17.77 -25.55
C LYS A 112 -2.79 16.96 -26.49
#